data_AF-A0A436F9G1-F1
#
_entry.id   AF-A0A436F9G1-F1
#
_cell.length_a   1.000
_cell.length_b   1.000
_cell.length_c   1.000
_cell.angle_alpha   90.00
_cell.angle_beta   90.00
_cell.angle_gamma   90.00
#
_symmetry.space_group_name_H-M   'P 1'
#
loop_
_entity.id
_entity.type
_entity.pdbx_description
1 polymer ?
#
loop_
_entity_poly.entity_id
_entity_poly.type
_entity_poly.pdbx_seq_one_letter_code
_entity_poly.pdbx_strand_id
1 'polypeptide(L)' 'MITDAEIQTALPALAPGNAAVITGAASGIGLAAAKRLALMGMKIVLAD' A
#
# COMPACT_ATOMS: atom_id res chain seq x y z
N MET A 1 18.08 -3.94 2.49
CA MET A 1 16.61 -3.82 2.67
C MET A 1 16.31 -2.34 2.76
N ILE A 2 15.44 -1.80 1.90
CA ILE A 2 14.97 -0.42 2.02
C ILE A 2 13.83 -0.41 3.04
N THR A 3 13.89 0.50 3.99
CA THR A 3 12.89 0.66 5.06
C THR A 3 11.63 1.38 4.54
N ASP A 4 10.52 1.21 5.24
CA ASP A 4 9.26 1.91 4.91
C ASP A 4 9.44 3.43 4.93
N ALA A 5 10.23 3.94 5.88
CA ALA A 5 10.55 5.35 6.02
C ALA A 5 11.32 5.91 4.81
N GLU A 6 12.28 5.15 4.28
CA GLU A 6 13.01 5.53 3.06
C GLU A 6 12.10 5.55 1.83
N ILE A 7 11.22 4.55 1.69
CA ILE A 7 10.21 4.51 0.61
C ILE A 7 9.27 5.71 0.72
N GLN A 8 8.75 6.00 1.91
CA GLN A 8 7.77 7.07 2.14
C GLN A 8 8.37 8.46 1.91
N THR A 9 9.65 8.64 2.23
CA THR A 9 10.36 9.90 1.96
C THR A 9 10.55 10.11 0.46
N ALA A 10 10.93 9.06 -0.28
CA ALA A 10 11.12 9.12 -1.72
C ALA A 10 9.79 9.18 -2.51
N LEU A 11 8.73 8.59 -1.97
CA LEU A 11 7.41 8.48 -2.59
C LEU A 11 6.33 8.99 -1.63
N PRO A 12 6.07 10.31 -1.58
CA PRO A 12 5.08 10.91 -0.69
C PRO A 12 3.67 10.33 -0.84
N ALA A 13 3.33 9.78 -2.02
CA ALA A 13 2.05 9.11 -2.25
C ALA A 13 1.85 7.88 -1.35
N LEU A 14 2.93 7.21 -0.94
CA LEU A 14 2.89 6.02 -0.08
C LEU A 14 2.96 6.36 1.43
N ALA A 15 2.85 7.64 1.79
CA ALA A 15 2.89 8.09 3.18
C ALA A 15 1.74 7.48 4.01
N PRO A 16 1.95 7.25 5.32
CA PRO A 16 0.90 6.79 6.22
C PRO A 16 -0.31 7.73 6.19
N GLY A 17 -1.51 7.18 6.33
CA GLY A 17 -2.77 7.95 6.33
C GLY A 17 -3.36 8.25 4.95
N ASN A 18 -2.54 8.18 3.88
CA ASN A 18 -3.03 8.26 2.50
C ASN A 18 -3.88 7.03 2.14
N ALA A 19 -4.66 7.15 1.06
CA ALA A 19 -5.50 6.07 0.56
C ALA A 19 -4.84 5.35 -0.63
N ALA A 20 -4.96 4.03 -0.66
CA ALA A 20 -4.63 3.19 -1.82
C ALA A 20 -5.87 2.43 -2.28
N VAL A 21 -6.27 2.64 -3.54
CA VAL A 21 -7.31 1.87 -4.22
C VAL A 21 -6.62 0.79 -5.05
N ILE A 22 -6.88 -0.47 -4.75
CA ILE A 22 -6.28 -1.61 -5.47
C ILE A 22 -7.39 -2.37 -6.18
N THR A 23 -7.29 -2.50 -7.50
CA THR A 23 -8.15 -3.33 -8.35
C THR A 23 -7.56 -4.74 -8.50
N GLY A 24 -8.38 -5.76 -8.75
CA GLY A 24 -7.88 -7.14 -8.82
C GLY A 24 -7.38 -7.64 -7.46
N ALA A 25 -7.92 -7.09 -6.36
CA ALA A 25 -7.34 -7.22 -5.02
C ALA A 25 -7.86 -8.43 -4.22
N ALA A 26 -8.79 -9.21 -4.78
CA ALA A 26 -9.35 -10.37 -4.09
C ALA A 26 -8.29 -11.47 -3.84
N SER A 27 -7.25 -11.55 -4.66
CA SER A 27 -6.20 -12.56 -4.53
C SER A 27 -4.85 -12.12 -5.12
N GLY A 28 -3.87 -13.02 -5.10
CA GLY A 28 -2.59 -12.85 -5.78
C GLY A 28 -1.84 -11.56 -5.43
N ILE A 29 -1.33 -10.90 -6.47
CA ILE A 29 -0.49 -9.70 -6.33
C ILE A 29 -1.27 -8.53 -5.74
N GLY A 30 -2.54 -8.36 -6.13
CA GLY A 30 -3.39 -7.29 -5.60
C GLY A 30 -3.57 -7.41 -4.08
N LEU A 31 -3.85 -8.61 -3.58
CA LEU A 31 -3.95 -8.86 -2.14
C LEU A 31 -2.60 -8.68 -1.42
N ALA A 32 -1.50 -9.10 -2.04
CA ALA A 32 -0.17 -8.93 -1.46
C ALA A 32 0.21 -7.44 -1.35
N ALA A 33 -0.07 -6.65 -2.39
CA ALA A 33 0.13 -5.21 -2.39
C ALA A 33 -0.74 -4.53 -1.32
N ALA A 34 -2.02 -4.89 -1.23
CA ALA A 34 -2.93 -4.37 -0.21
C ALA A 34 -2.41 -4.58 1.21
N LYS A 35 -1.94 -5.80 1.52
CA LYS A 35 -1.35 -6.12 2.82
C LYS A 35 -0.09 -5.29 3.10
N ARG A 36 0.79 -5.15 2.11
CA ARG A 36 2.02 -4.38 2.24
C ARG A 36 1.74 -2.90 2.52
N LEU A 37 0.81 -2.31 1.78
CA LEU A 37 0.43 -0.89 1.94
C LEU A 37 -0.34 -0.63 3.24
N ALA A 38 -1.16 -1.58 3.69
CA ALA A 38 -1.80 -1.50 5.00
C ALA A 38 -0.77 -1.47 6.13
N LEU A 39 0.28 -2.29 6.04
CA LEU A 39 1.39 -2.28 7.02
C LEU A 39 2.18 -0.97 7.02
N MET A 40 2.21 -0.25 5.89
CA MET A 40 2.77 1.10 5.80
C MET A 40 1.86 2.18 6.41
N GLY A 41 0.71 1.80 6.97
CA GLY A 41 -0.24 2.72 7.61
C GLY A 41 -1.18 3.43 6.63
N MET A 42 -1.33 2.93 5.41
CA MET A 42 -2.28 3.48 4.44
C MET A 42 -3.70 2.97 4.67
N LYS A 43 -4.70 3.77 4.27
CA LYS A 43 -6.11 3.35 4.20
C LYS A 43 -6.34 2.60 2.90
N ILE A 44 -6.91 1.41 2.97
CA ILE A 44 -7.02 0.53 1.81
C ILE A 44 -8.46 0.43 1.33
N VAL A 45 -8.65 0.60 0.02
CA VAL A 45 -9.88 0.27 -0.69
C VAL A 45 -9.57 -0.88 -1.63
N LEU A 46 -10.28 -2.00 -1.44
CA LEU A 46 -10.17 -3.17 -2.30
C LEU A 46 -11.31 -3.16 -3.32
N ALA A 47 -10.96 -3.30 -4.58
CA ALA A 47 -11.87 -3.53 -5.69
C ALA A 47 -11.39 -4.75 -6.47
N ASP A 48 -12.32 -5.52 -7.03
CA ASP A 48 -12.03 -6.69 -7.87
C ASP A 48 -12.94 -6.67 -9.10
#